data_AF-A0A847W6X3-F1
#
_entry.id   AF-A0A847W6X3-F1
#
_cell.length_a   1.000
_cell.length_b   1.000
_cell.length_c   1.000
_cell.angle_alpha   90.00
_cell.angle_beta   90.00
_cell.angle_gamma   90.00
#
_symmetry.space_group_name_H-M   'P 1'
#
loop_
_entity.id
_entity.type
_entity.pdbx_description
1 polymer ?
#
loop_
_entity_poly.entity_id
_entity_poly.type
_entity_poly.pdbx_seq_one_letter_code
_entity_poly.pdbx_strand_id
1 'polypeptide(L)'
;MFLLIFTFSLAQFSREFSFLNPHAVYANTGGVEADGGSVEIDLSEYLKLSSGQRLSRVFDTPSSMVNLLVRVIFVGVGLILFVMVVVSGLTMIAGGTSDSKDKAKTTLTSALIGFLVIFSAYWIIQIIQVFTGINIGF
;
A
#
# COMPACT_ATOMS: atom_id res chain seq x y z
N MET A 1 23.97 5.50 -13.03
CA MET A 1 22.56 5.97 -13.18
C MET A 1 21.57 5.08 -12.42
N PHE A 2 21.56 3.76 -12.64
CA PHE A 2 20.67 2.82 -11.91
C PHE A 2 20.84 2.84 -10.38
N LEU A 3 22.07 2.99 -9.90
CA LEU A 3 22.39 3.06 -8.47
C LEU A 3 21.80 4.31 -7.80
N LEU A 4 21.79 5.45 -8.50
CA LEU A 4 21.20 6.72 -8.03
C LEU A 4 19.67 6.59 -7.87
N ILE A 5 19.02 5.93 -8.82
CA ILE A 5 17.57 5.68 -8.80
C ILE A 5 17.22 4.73 -7.65
N PHE A 6 18.02 3.67 -7.45
CA PHE A 6 17.82 2.72 -6.36
C PHE A 6 18.00 3.38 -4.98
N THR A 7 19.03 4.20 -4.78
CA THR A 7 19.22 4.94 -3.53
C THR A 7 18.14 5.98 -3.29
N PHE A 8 17.63 6.61 -4.35
CA PHE A 8 16.52 7.56 -4.24
C PHE A 8 15.22 6.84 -3.86
N SER A 9 14.89 5.70 -4.49
CA SER A 9 13.75 4.85 -4.11
C SER A 9 13.85 4.34 -2.68
N LEU A 10 15.03 3.90 -2.24
CA LEU A 10 15.24 3.40 -0.88
C LEU A 10 15.11 4.52 0.17
N ALA A 11 15.53 5.74 -0.17
CA ALA A 11 15.38 6.92 0.68
C ALA A 11 13.92 7.42 0.77
N GLN A 12 13.13 7.30 -0.29
CA GLN A 12 11.69 7.57 -0.24
C GLN A 12 10.96 6.50 0.60
N PHE A 13 11.36 5.23 0.47
CA PHE A 13 10.78 4.13 1.24
C PHE A 13 11.02 4.26 2.76
N SER A 14 12.21 4.71 3.18
CA SER A 14 12.50 4.91 4.60
C SER A 14 11.78 6.11 5.23
N ARG A 15 11.44 7.13 4.43
CA ARG A 15 10.66 8.30 4.87
C ARG A 15 9.22 7.92 5.19
N GLU A 16 8.64 7.03 4.40
CA GLU A 16 7.31 6.47 4.65
C GLU A 16 7.30 5.55 5.88
N PHE A 17 8.41 4.90 6.27
CA PHE A 17 8.44 4.08 7.49
C PHE A 17 8.52 4.90 8.80
N SER A 18 8.57 6.24 8.73
CA SER A 18 8.68 7.11 9.91
C SER A 18 7.41 7.15 10.78
N PHE A 19 6.24 6.72 10.27
CA PHE A 19 5.04 6.55 11.11
C PHE A 19 5.14 5.37 12.08
N LEU A 20 6.13 4.49 11.92
CA LEU A 20 6.40 3.37 12.83
C LEU A 20 7.40 3.73 13.95
N ASN A 21 7.86 4.99 14.01
CA ASN A 21 8.53 5.51 15.21
C ASN A 21 7.46 5.91 16.23
N PRO A 22 7.32 5.19 17.36
CA PRO A 22 6.36 5.56 18.39
C PRO A 22 6.79 6.90 18.99
N HIS A 23 6.05 7.96 18.69
CA HIS A 23 6.14 9.20 19.43
C HIS A 23 5.47 8.96 20.79
N ALA A 24 6.28 8.93 21.86
CA ALA A 24 5.79 8.80 23.21
C ALA A 24 4.86 9.98 23.54
N VAL A 25 3.55 9.72 23.58
CA VAL A 25 2.56 10.64 24.13
C VAL A 25 2.50 10.37 25.63
N TYR A 26 2.95 11.33 26.43
CA TYR A 26 2.82 11.27 27.88
C TYR A 26 1.36 11.51 28.27
N ALA A 27 0.75 10.55 28.97
CA ALA A 27 -0.56 10.74 29.56
C ALA A 27 -0.43 11.67 30.79
N ASN A 28 -1.15 12.79 30.78
CA ASN A 28 -1.45 13.53 31.99
C ASN A 28 -2.48 12.72 32.79
N THR A 29 -2.05 12.10 33.88
CA THR A 29 -2.92 11.44 34.86
C THR A 29 -3.65 12.51 35.66
N GLY A 30 -4.73 13.03 35.08
CA GLY A 30 -5.77 13.71 35.86
C GLY A 30 -6.46 12.71 36.79
N GLY A 31 -5.99 12.67 38.04
CA GLY A 31 -6.76 12.27 39.22
C GLY A 31 -7.46 10.91 39.18
N VAL A 32 -6.69 9.81 39.22
CA VAL A 32 -7.23 8.53 39.70
C VAL A 32 -6.52 8.19 40.99
N GLU A 33 -7.28 8.31 42.08
CA GLU A 33 -6.87 8.03 43.44
C GLU A 33 -6.50 6.55 43.61
N ALA A 34 -5.45 6.31 44.39
CA ALA A 34 -4.88 5.00 44.62
C ALA A 34 -5.80 4.14 45.49
N ASP A 35 -6.38 3.09 44.90
CA ASP A 35 -6.91 1.95 45.64
C ASP A 35 -5.99 0.73 45.45
N GLY A 36 -5.57 0.15 46.58
CA GLY A 36 -4.44 -0.77 46.72
C GLY A 36 -4.71 -2.20 46.28
N GLY A 37 -5.31 -2.40 45.11
CA GLY A 37 -5.34 -3.67 44.39
C GLY A 37 -4.52 -3.56 43.11
N SER A 38 -3.84 -4.62 42.69
CA SER A 38 -3.27 -4.67 41.34
C SER A 38 -4.42 -4.74 40.33
N VAL A 39 -4.99 -3.57 40.00
CA VAL A 39 -5.91 -3.42 38.88
C VAL A 39 -5.07 -3.67 37.65
N GLU A 40 -5.27 -4.83 37.02
CA GLU A 40 -4.79 -5.13 35.69
C GLU A 40 -5.52 -4.17 34.73
N ILE A 41 -4.97 -2.95 34.61
CA ILE A 41 -5.49 -1.95 33.68
C ILE A 41 -5.07 -2.43 32.30
N ASP A 42 -6.02 -3.03 31.58
CA ASP A 42 -5.81 -3.48 30.21
C ASP A 42 -5.68 -2.24 29.31
N LEU A 43 -4.43 -1.77 29.14
CA LEU A 43 -4.13 -0.54 28.41
C LEU A 43 -4.62 -0.61 26.95
N SER A 44 -4.88 -1.81 26.43
CA SER A 44 -5.48 -2.05 25.12
C SER A 44 -6.90 -1.49 24.97
N GLU A 45 -7.64 -1.32 26.07
CA GLU A 45 -9.00 -0.80 26.11
C GLU A 45 -9.05 0.74 26.13
N TYR A 46 -8.06 1.37 26.78
CA TYR A 46 -8.02 2.81 26.99
C TYR A 46 -7.07 3.55 26.03
N LEU A 47 -6.17 2.85 25.33
CA LEU A 47 -5.33 3.42 24.28
C LEU A 47 -6.12 3.55 22.96
N LYS A 48 -6.65 4.75 22.71
CA LYS A 48 -7.22 5.17 21.42
C LYS A 48 -6.08 5.62 20.50
N LEU A 49 -6.05 5.13 19.25
CA LEU A 49 -5.16 5.73 18.25
C LEU A 49 -5.63 7.15 17.91
N SER A 50 -4.76 7.93 17.28
CA SER A 50 -5.05 9.29 16.78
C SER A 50 -6.28 9.40 15.86
N SER A 51 -6.82 8.28 15.37
CA SER A 51 -8.06 8.17 14.58
C SER A 51 -9.33 7.92 15.42
N GLY A 52 -9.22 7.84 16.75
CA GLY A 52 -10.34 7.58 17.66
C GLY A 52 -10.78 6.11 17.75
N GLN A 53 -10.12 5.19 17.04
CA GLN A 53 -10.43 3.76 17.06
C GLN A 53 -9.53 2.98 18.04
N ARG A 54 -10.09 1.91 18.64
CA ARG A 54 -9.38 1.01 19.59
C ARG A 54 -8.30 0.21 18.83
N LEU A 55 -7.10 0.12 19.41
CA LEU A 55 -5.95 -0.57 18.80
C LEU A 55 -6.20 -2.06 18.51
N SER A 56 -7.00 -2.73 19.34
CA SER A 56 -7.37 -4.13 19.09
C SER A 56 -8.13 -4.30 17.77
N ARG A 57 -9.08 -3.41 17.44
CA ARG A 57 -9.96 -3.61 16.27
C ARG A 57 -9.24 -3.48 14.92
N VAL A 58 -8.13 -2.74 14.88
CA VAL A 58 -7.35 -2.51 13.66
C VAL A 58 -6.39 -3.67 13.36
N PHE A 59 -5.90 -4.37 14.39
CA PHE A 59 -4.93 -5.47 14.23
C PHE A 59 -5.51 -6.88 14.46
N ASP A 60 -6.73 -7.01 14.99
CA ASP A 60 -7.36 -8.30 15.32
C ASP A 60 -8.02 -8.99 14.11
N THR A 61 -8.20 -8.28 12.99
CA THR A 61 -8.81 -8.85 11.78
C THR A 61 -7.80 -9.04 10.65
N PRO A 62 -7.59 -10.28 10.14
CA PRO A 62 -6.75 -10.53 8.97
C PRO A 62 -7.12 -9.69 7.74
N SER A 63 -8.38 -9.25 7.67
CA SER A 63 -8.91 -8.39 6.60
C SER A 63 -8.26 -6.99 6.54
N SER A 64 -7.90 -6.39 7.67
CA SER A 64 -7.29 -5.05 7.69
C SER A 64 -5.87 -5.04 7.11
N MET A 65 -5.10 -6.10 7.40
CA MET A 65 -3.75 -6.30 6.90
C MET A 65 -3.74 -6.50 5.38
N VAL A 66 -4.67 -7.32 4.88
CA VAL A 66 -4.82 -7.55 3.43
C VAL A 66 -5.24 -6.27 2.72
N ASN A 67 -6.18 -5.48 3.27
CA ASN A 67 -6.61 -4.23 2.64
C ASN A 67 -5.47 -3.19 2.55
N LEU A 68 -4.68 -3.05 3.63
CA LEU A 68 -3.50 -2.19 3.63
C LEU A 68 -2.48 -2.65 2.59
N LEU A 69 -2.20 -3.95 2.54
CA LEU A 69 -1.24 -4.54 1.60
C LEU A 69 -1.68 -4.33 0.14
N VAL A 70 -2.94 -4.60 -0.17
CA VAL A 70 -3.52 -4.40 -1.51
C VAL A 70 -3.40 -2.94 -1.93
N ARG A 71 -3.71 -1.99 -1.05
CA ARG A 71 -3.59 -0.55 -1.34
C ARG A 71 -2.17 -0.14 -1.70
N VAL A 72 -1.18 -0.57 -0.90
CA VAL A 72 0.24 -0.26 -1.14
C VAL A 72 0.74 -0.89 -2.44
N ILE A 73 0.37 -2.15 -2.70
CA ILE A 73 0.74 -2.85 -3.94
C ILE A 73 0.11 -2.18 -5.16
N PHE A 74 -1.17 -1.78 -5.12
CA PHE A 74 -1.84 -1.13 -6.24
C PHE A 74 -1.15 0.18 -6.66
N VAL A 75 -0.77 1.01 -5.69
CA VAL A 75 -0.02 2.25 -5.95
C VAL A 75 1.36 1.93 -6.54
N GLY A 76 2.07 0.96 -5.96
CA GLY A 76 3.38 0.53 -6.44
C GLY A 76 3.35 -0.02 -7.87
N VAL A 77 2.40 -0.91 -8.17
CA VAL A 77 2.23 -1.52 -9.49
C VAL A 77 1.82 -0.47 -10.53
N GLY A 78 0.92 0.45 -10.18
CA GLY A 78 0.54 1.56 -11.07
C GLY A 78 1.73 2.43 -11.45
N LEU A 79 2.58 2.77 -10.49
CA LEU A 79 3.80 3.56 -10.73
C LEU A 79 4.81 2.80 -11.61
N ILE A 80 5.05 1.53 -11.33
CA ILE A 80 5.97 0.68 -12.11
C ILE A 80 5.48 0.52 -13.55
N LEU A 81 4.18 0.24 -13.74
CA LEU A 81 3.56 0.15 -15.06
C LEU A 81 3.70 1.46 -15.83
N PHE A 82 3.45 2.60 -15.18
CA PHE A 82 3.59 3.90 -15.81
C PHE A 82 5.02 4.15 -16.31
N VAL A 83 6.03 3.89 -15.48
CA VAL A 83 7.44 4.04 -15.86
C VAL A 83 7.81 3.08 -16.99
N MET A 84 7.38 1.83 -16.93
CA MET A 84 7.64 0.84 -18.00
C MET A 84 7.05 1.27 -19.34
N VAL A 85 5.81 1.77 -19.36
CA VAL A 85 5.14 2.24 -20.59
C VAL A 85 5.86 3.46 -21.16
N VAL A 86 6.25 4.42 -20.31
CA VAL A 86 6.98 5.62 -20.75
C VAL A 86 8.35 5.23 -21.32
N VAL A 87 9.13 4.42 -20.60
CA VAL A 87 10.48 4.01 -21.05
C VAL A 87 10.41 3.17 -22.32
N SER A 88 9.48 2.22 -22.42
CA SER A 88 9.30 1.40 -23.62
C SER A 88 8.82 2.24 -24.82
N GLY A 89 7.88 3.16 -24.62
CA GLY A 89 7.41 4.09 -25.64
C GLY A 89 8.53 5.00 -26.16
N LEU A 90 9.32 5.59 -25.27
CA LEU A 90 10.48 6.40 -25.64
C LEU A 90 11.54 5.56 -26.37
N THR A 91 11.81 4.34 -25.91
CA THR A 91 12.77 3.43 -26.57
C THR A 91 12.32 3.03 -27.97
N MET A 92 11.01 2.93 -28.22
CA MET A 92 10.47 2.62 -29.54
C MET A 92 10.70 3.75 -30.56
N ILE A 93 10.66 5.01 -30.11
CA ILE A 93 10.87 6.20 -30.95
C ILE A 93 12.36 6.54 -31.07
N ALA A 94 13.10 6.52 -29.96
CA ALA A 94 14.52 6.90 -29.89
C ALA A 94 15.50 5.76 -30.22
N GLY A 95 15.03 4.51 -30.28
CA GLY A 95 15.87 3.36 -30.58
C GLY A 95 16.34 3.35 -32.04
N GLY A 96 17.64 3.49 -32.27
CA GLY A 96 18.24 3.46 -33.61
C GLY A 96 18.39 2.05 -34.21
N THR A 97 18.46 1.02 -33.36
CA THR A 97 18.65 -0.39 -33.76
C THR A 97 17.36 -1.20 -33.70
N SER A 98 17.24 -2.23 -34.56
CA SER A 98 16.13 -3.19 -34.58
C SER A 98 15.88 -3.84 -33.21
N ASP A 99 16.95 -4.28 -32.55
CA ASP A 99 16.88 -5.03 -31.30
C ASP A 99 16.25 -4.22 -30.15
N SER A 100 16.55 -2.90 -30.12
CA SER A 100 16.00 -2.00 -29.11
C SER A 100 14.50 -1.82 -29.28
N LYS A 101 14.03 -1.79 -30.53
CA LYS A 101 12.60 -1.70 -30.86
C LYS A 101 11.85 -2.99 -30.53
N ASP A 102 12.47 -4.15 -30.77
CA ASP A 102 11.85 -5.43 -30.45
C ASP A 102 11.72 -5.67 -28.94
N LYS A 103 12.75 -5.27 -28.18
CA LYS A 103 12.70 -5.27 -26.70
C LYS A 103 11.65 -4.29 -26.16
N ALA A 104 11.56 -3.09 -26.74
CA ALA A 104 10.57 -2.10 -26.37
C ALA A 104 9.14 -2.62 -26.63
N LYS A 105 8.88 -3.24 -27.78
CA LYS A 105 7.59 -3.89 -28.08
C LYS A 105 7.25 -4.98 -27.08
N THR A 106 8.20 -5.85 -26.77
CA THR A 106 7.98 -6.95 -25.82
C THR A 106 7.65 -6.41 -24.42
N THR A 107 8.37 -5.39 -23.98
CA THR A 107 8.16 -4.72 -22.69
C THR A 107 6.81 -3.97 -22.64
N LEU A 108 6.42 -3.35 -23.75
CA LEU A 108 5.13 -2.68 -23.85
C LEU A 108 3.98 -3.69 -23.81
N THR A 109 4.11 -4.81 -24.52
CA THR A 109 3.13 -5.90 -24.50
C THR A 109 2.99 -6.50 -23.10
N SER A 110 4.09 -6.73 -22.38
CA SER A 110 4.02 -7.25 -21.00
C SER A 110 3.38 -6.24 -20.04
N ALA A 111 3.65 -4.95 -20.19
CA ALA A 111 2.97 -3.90 -19.43
C ALA A 111 1.45 -3.86 -19.72
N LEU A 112 1.06 -3.99 -20.99
CA LEU A 112 -0.35 -4.05 -21.39
C LEU A 112 -1.06 -5.29 -20.85
N ILE A 113 -0.40 -6.45 -20.83
CA ILE A 113 -0.94 -7.67 -20.22
C ILE A 113 -1.15 -7.47 -18.73
N GLY A 114 -0.17 -6.91 -18.01
CA GLY A 114 -0.31 -6.60 -16.58
C GLY A 114 -1.46 -5.64 -16.29
N PHE A 115 -1.60 -4.60 -17.11
CA PHE A 115 -2.73 -3.68 -17.03
C PHE A 115 -4.07 -4.39 -17.27
N LEU A 116 -4.16 -5.24 -18.30
CA LEU A 116 -5.36 -5.99 -18.64
C LEU A 116 -5.79 -6.93 -17.50
N VAL A 117 -4.84 -7.56 -16.82
CA VAL A 117 -5.12 -8.44 -15.66
C VAL A 117 -5.78 -7.65 -14.54
N ILE A 118 -5.23 -6.48 -14.18
CA ILE A 118 -5.79 -5.62 -13.11
C ILE A 118 -7.18 -5.12 -13.51
N PHE A 119 -7.32 -4.69 -14.76
CA PHE A 119 -8.60 -4.24 -15.31
C PHE A 119 -9.67 -5.35 -15.26
N SER A 120 -9.29 -6.57 -15.64
CA SER A 120 -10.19 -7.74 -15.59
C SER A 120 -10.57 -8.11 -14.15
N ALA A 121 -9.61 -8.04 -13.22
CA ALA A 121 -9.88 -8.30 -11.80
C ALA A 121 -10.92 -7.34 -11.22
N TYR A 122 -10.86 -6.05 -11.56
CA TYR A 122 -11.86 -5.06 -11.17
C TYR A 122 -13.26 -5.42 -11.70
N TRP A 123 -13.36 -5.84 -12.96
CA TRP A 123 -14.63 -6.23 -13.57
C TRP A 123 -15.24 -7.47 -12.91
N ILE A 124 -14.43 -8.47 -12.58
CA ILE A 124 -14.89 -9.68 -11.89
C ILE A 124 -15.52 -9.31 -10.54
N ILE A 125 -14.85 -8.44 -9.77
CA ILE A 125 -15.36 -7.96 -8.48
C ILE A 125 -16.68 -7.19 -8.65
N GLN A 126 -16.74 -6.28 -9.62
CA GLN A 126 -17.96 -5.52 -9.90
C GLN A 126 -19.14 -6.42 -10.23
N ILE A 127 -18.91 -7.43 -11.07
CA ILE A 127 -19.94 -8.42 -11.41
C ILE A 127 -20.41 -9.14 -10.14
N ILE A 128 -19.49 -9.62 -9.30
CA ILE A 128 -19.84 -10.28 -8.03
C ILE A 128 -20.65 -9.35 -7.10
N GLN A 129 -20.29 -8.07 -7.01
CA GLN A 129 -21.02 -7.10 -6.19
C GLN A 129 -22.47 -6.92 -6.69
N VAL A 130 -22.67 -6.84 -8.01
CA VAL A 130 -24.01 -6.73 -8.64
C VAL A 130 -24.86 -7.97 -8.36
N PHE A 131 -24.27 -9.17 -8.45
CA PHE A 131 -25.01 -10.42 -8.23
C PHE A 131 -25.30 -10.72 -6.75
N THR A 132 -24.36 -10.38 -5.86
CA THR A 132 -24.46 -10.74 -4.44
C THR A 132 -25.13 -9.65 -3.61
N GLY A 133 -25.25 -8.42 -4.14
CA GLY A 133 -25.77 -7.25 -3.42
C GLY A 133 -24.88 -6.78 -2.26
N ILE A 134 -23.73 -7.43 -2.05
CA ILE A 134 -22.76 -7.09 -1.01
C ILE A 134 -21.73 -6.13 -1.62
N ASN A 135 -21.60 -4.93 -1.05
CA ASN A 135 -20.58 -3.99 -1.44
C ASN A 135 -19.25 -4.39 -0.77
N ILE A 136 -18.40 -5.07 -1.53
CA ILE A 136 -17.05 -5.49 -1.09
C ILE A 136 -16.12 -4.28 -1.23
N GLY A 137 -16.46 -3.16 -0.58
CA GLY A 137 -15.80 -1.87 -0.72
C GLY A 137 -14.28 -1.98 -0.61
N PHE A 138 -13.64 -1.98 -1.79
CA PHE A 138 -12.29 -1.50 -1.97
C PHE A 138 -12.38 0.00 -2.27
#